data_AF-A0A6G4MVI0-F1
#
_entry.id   AF-A0A6G4MVI0-F1
#
_cell.length_a   1.000
_cell.length_b   1.000
_cell.length_c   1.000
_cell.angle_alpha   90.00
_cell.angle_beta   90.00
_cell.angle_gamma   90.00
#
_symmetry.space_group_name_H-M   'P 1'
#
loop_
_entity.id
_entity.type
_entity.pdbx_description
1 polymer ?
#
loop_
_entity_poly.entity_id
_entity_poly.type
_entity_poly.pdbx_seq_one_letter_code
_entity_poly.pdbx_strand_id
1 'polypeptide(L)'
;MTIATLEDGTIISIGCNVNYKGRYNKILQTGQTMGEIIGLTYKQRIFNGCIIINDDFGFSFELPAPYDEIADSIAHVPLDLVLNEIRVADYSDWNPQKIKR
;
A
#
# COMPACT_ATOMS: atom_id res chain seq x y z
N MET A 1 -7.49 12.94 -3.54
CA MET A 1 -6.02 12.87 -3.60
C MET A 1 -5.50 13.69 -2.44
N THR A 2 -4.49 13.18 -1.74
CA THR A 2 -3.88 13.81 -0.58
C THR A 2 -2.39 13.92 -0.84
N ILE A 3 -1.79 15.06 -0.52
CA ILE A 3 -0.35 15.29 -0.62
C ILE A 3 0.13 15.66 0.78
N ALA A 4 1.10 14.91 1.30
CA ALA A 4 1.77 15.24 2.56
C ALA A 4 3.14 15.85 2.26
N THR A 5 3.48 16.93 2.97
CA THR A 5 4.75 17.65 2.79
C THR A 5 5.46 17.87 4.12
N LEU A 6 6.77 18.05 4.06
CA LEU A 6 7.54 18.69 5.12
C LEU A 6 7.27 20.20 5.14
N GLU A 7 7.77 20.89 6.17
CA GLU A 7 7.63 22.35 6.32
C GLU A 7 8.28 23.13 5.18
N ASP A 8 9.33 22.58 4.56
CA ASP A 8 10.03 23.18 3.42
C ASP A 8 9.32 22.95 2.06
N GLY A 9 8.17 22.27 2.07
CA GLY A 9 7.40 21.95 0.87
C GLY A 9 7.81 20.66 0.16
N THR A 10 8.79 19.91 0.68
CA THR A 10 9.16 18.60 0.13
C THR A 10 8.00 17.63 0.25
N ILE A 11 7.55 17.05 -0.88
CA ILE A 11 6.49 16.03 -0.89
C ILE A 11 7.06 14.71 -0.36
N ILE A 12 6.43 14.16 0.69
CA ILE A 12 6.84 12.90 1.31
C ILE A 12 5.88 11.75 1.03
N SER A 13 4.61 12.05 0.70
CA SER A 13 3.69 11.03 0.22
C SER A 13 2.54 11.61 -0.60
N ILE A 14 2.00 10.77 -1.49
CA ILE A 14 0.80 11.05 -2.27
C ILE A 14 -0.18 9.89 -2.07
N GLY A 15 -1.38 10.19 -1.62
CA GLY A 15 -2.48 9.24 -1.42
C GLY A 15 -3.61 9.45 -2.42
N CYS A 16 -4.19 8.36 -2.91
CA CYS A 16 -5.29 8.36 -3.87
C CYS A 16 -6.36 7.35 -3.45
N ASN A 17 -7.64 7.73 -3.60
CA ASN A 17 -8.77 6.85 -3.32
C ASN A 17 -9.45 6.35 -4.62
N VAL A 18 -10.63 5.72 -4.51
CA VAL A 18 -11.41 5.17 -5.63
C VAL A 18 -11.73 6.16 -6.77
N ASN A 19 -11.64 7.47 -6.52
CA ASN A 19 -11.85 8.49 -7.55
C ASN A 19 -10.66 8.61 -8.52
N TYR A 20 -9.46 8.21 -8.09
CA TYR A 20 -8.29 8.14 -8.96
C TYR A 20 -8.40 6.95 -9.93
N LYS A 21 -8.16 7.18 -11.22
CA LYS A 21 -8.32 6.17 -12.28
C LYS A 21 -7.00 5.67 -12.86
N GLY A 22 -5.87 6.12 -12.32
CA GLY A 22 -4.56 5.63 -12.74
C GLY A 22 -4.29 4.23 -12.19
N ARG A 23 -3.33 3.55 -12.83
CA ARG A 23 -2.92 2.19 -12.45
C ARG A 23 -1.43 2.14 -12.20
N TYR A 24 -1.02 1.53 -11.09
CA TYR A 24 0.36 1.20 -10.80
C TYR A 24 0.76 -0.05 -11.61
N ASN A 25 1.91 0.03 -12.30
CA ASN A 25 2.40 -0.98 -13.25
C ASN A 25 1.34 -1.48 -14.25
N LYS A 26 0.35 -0.65 -14.59
CA LYS A 26 -0.81 -0.96 -15.46
C LYS A 26 -1.77 -2.04 -14.92
N ILE A 27 -1.52 -2.57 -13.72
CA ILE A 27 -2.27 -3.70 -13.14
C ILE A 27 -3.00 -3.35 -11.85
N LEU A 28 -2.40 -2.57 -10.95
CA LEU A 28 -2.95 -2.30 -9.63
C LEU A 28 -3.66 -0.94 -9.58
N GLN A 29 -4.83 -0.90 -8.95
CA GLN A 29 -5.65 0.30 -8.83
C GLN A 29 -6.52 0.25 -7.56
N THR A 30 -7.06 1.40 -7.17
CA THR A 30 -8.01 1.49 -6.06
C THR A 30 -9.32 0.76 -6.39
N GLY A 31 -9.99 0.24 -5.35
CA GLY A 31 -11.24 -0.49 -5.48
C GLY A 31 -11.09 -1.96 -5.88
N GLN A 32 -9.86 -2.49 -5.93
CA GLN A 32 -9.63 -3.93 -6.07
C GLN A 32 -9.83 -4.64 -4.74
N THR A 33 -10.31 -5.87 -4.82
CA THR A 33 -10.38 -6.78 -3.68
C THR A 33 -8.99 -7.33 -3.36
N MET A 34 -8.78 -7.73 -2.10
CA MET A 34 -7.54 -8.38 -1.68
C MET A 34 -7.24 -9.64 -2.51
N GLY A 35 -8.27 -10.41 -2.86
CA GLY A 35 -8.14 -11.61 -3.70
C GLY A 35 -7.65 -11.29 -5.12
N GLU A 36 -8.16 -10.23 -5.75
CA GLU A 36 -7.65 -9.76 -7.04
C GLU A 36 -6.17 -9.34 -6.93
N ILE A 37 -5.82 -8.60 -5.87
CA ILE A 37 -4.44 -8.14 -5.66
C ILE A 37 -3.50 -9.33 -5.49
N ILE A 38 -3.85 -10.32 -4.66
CA ILE A 38 -3.08 -11.57 -4.51
C ILE A 38 -2.94 -12.29 -5.86
N GLY A 39 -4.00 -12.38 -6.65
CA GLY A 39 -3.96 -13.02 -7.97
C GLY A 39 -3.06 -12.32 -8.99
N LEU A 40 -2.83 -11.01 -8.83
CA LEU A 40 -2.04 -10.17 -9.75
C LEU A 40 -0.58 -9.97 -9.31
N THR A 41 -0.21 -10.39 -8.09
CA THR A 41 1.07 -10.03 -7.48
C THR A 41 1.72 -11.25 -6.82
N TYR A 42 3.05 -11.28 -6.75
CA TYR A 42 3.78 -12.46 -6.26
C TYR A 42 4.07 -12.41 -4.75
N LYS A 43 3.92 -11.23 -4.12
CA LYS A 43 4.19 -11.05 -2.70
C LYS A 43 3.43 -9.87 -2.12
N GLN A 44 2.92 -10.04 -0.91
CA GLN A 44 2.23 -9.00 -0.15
C GLN A 44 2.70 -9.09 1.30
N ARG A 45 2.90 -7.96 1.99
CA ARG A 45 3.27 -7.92 3.40
C ARG A 45 2.59 -6.76 4.09
N ILE A 46 2.18 -6.96 5.33
CA ILE A 46 1.62 -5.88 6.15
C ILE A 46 2.75 -5.17 6.90
N PHE A 47 2.74 -3.86 6.84
CA PHE A 47 3.58 -2.98 7.64
C PHE A 47 2.74 -1.80 8.10
N ASN A 48 2.67 -1.53 9.40
CA ASN A 48 2.09 -0.31 9.97
C ASN A 48 0.70 0.06 9.37
N GLY A 49 -0.19 -0.92 9.23
CA GLY A 49 -1.54 -0.71 8.70
C GLY A 49 -1.65 -0.58 7.17
N CYS A 50 -0.59 -0.86 6.40
CA CYS A 50 -0.64 -0.90 4.95
C CYS A 50 -0.04 -2.18 4.37
N ILE A 51 -0.38 -2.49 3.12
CA ILE A 51 0.13 -3.64 2.37
C ILE A 51 1.20 -3.17 1.37
N ILE A 52 2.43 -3.63 1.57
CA ILE A 52 3.53 -3.52 0.62
C ILE A 52 3.43 -4.65 -0.41
N ILE A 53 3.55 -4.29 -1.68
CA ILE A 53 3.38 -5.21 -2.81
C ILE A 53 4.73 -5.51 -3.45
N ASN A 54 5.02 -6.78 -3.72
CA ASN A 54 6.18 -7.22 -4.51
C ASN A 54 7.53 -6.68 -3.99
N ASP A 55 7.64 -6.47 -2.67
CA ASP A 55 8.78 -5.81 -2.03
C ASP A 55 9.12 -4.41 -2.62
N ASP A 56 8.15 -3.75 -3.25
CA ASP A 56 8.25 -2.36 -3.66
C ASP A 56 7.84 -1.44 -2.50
N PHE A 57 8.85 -0.95 -1.80
CA PHE A 57 8.70 0.00 -0.69
C PHE A 57 8.40 1.44 -1.15
N GLY A 58 8.08 1.65 -2.44
CA GLY A 58 7.57 2.91 -2.99
C GLY A 58 6.05 2.97 -3.11
N PHE A 59 5.34 1.84 -2.96
CA PHE A 59 3.91 1.72 -3.22
C PHE A 59 3.21 0.85 -2.17
N SER A 60 2.01 1.25 -1.78
CA SER A 60 1.21 0.51 -0.79
C SER A 60 -0.30 0.66 -1.03
N PHE A 61 -1.06 -0.32 -0.54
CA PHE A 61 -2.48 -0.16 -0.26
C PHE A 61 -2.68 0.10 1.23
N GLU A 62 -3.51 1.08 1.60
CA GLU A 62 -3.90 1.26 3.00
C GLU A 62 -4.93 0.18 3.38
N LEU A 63 -4.77 -0.43 4.55
CA LEU A 63 -5.82 -1.29 5.09
C LEU A 63 -6.94 -0.40 5.64
N PRO A 64 -8.22 -0.71 5.37
CA PRO A 64 -9.33 -0.07 6.05
C PRO A 64 -9.49 -0.62 7.47
N ALA A 65 -10.04 0.20 8.36
CA ALA A 65 -10.45 -0.25 9.69
C ALA A 65 -11.40 -1.45 9.62
N PRO A 66 -11.25 -2.45 10.51
CA PRO A 66 -10.29 -2.52 11.62
C PRO A 66 -8.93 -3.14 11.26
N TYR A 67 -8.71 -3.52 10.00
CA TYR A 67 -7.56 -4.33 9.59
C TYR A 67 -6.23 -3.59 9.64
N ASP A 68 -6.25 -2.27 9.56
CA ASP A 68 -5.09 -1.40 9.78
C ASP A 68 -4.45 -1.61 11.16
N GLU A 69 -5.25 -1.95 12.17
CA GLU A 69 -4.77 -2.17 13.54
C GLU A 69 -4.61 -3.65 13.89
N ILE A 70 -5.49 -4.53 13.40
CA ILE A 70 -5.57 -5.91 13.89
C ILE A 70 -4.90 -6.96 12.98
N ALA A 71 -4.55 -6.62 11.75
CA ALA A 71 -4.04 -7.59 10.79
C ALA A 71 -2.51 -7.72 10.88
N ASP A 72 -2.03 -8.78 11.56
CA ASP A 72 -0.59 -9.09 11.61
C ASP A 72 -0.08 -9.88 10.38
N SER A 73 -0.98 -10.40 9.54
CA SER A 73 -0.64 -11.24 8.38
C SER A 73 -1.67 -11.06 7.27
N ILE A 74 -1.23 -11.27 6.02
CA ILE A 74 -2.10 -11.26 4.84
C ILE A 74 -3.23 -12.28 4.98
N ALA A 75 -3.01 -13.40 5.66
CA ALA A 75 -4.03 -14.42 5.89
C ALA A 75 -5.19 -13.94 6.79
N HIS A 76 -5.00 -12.86 7.55
CA HIS A 76 -6.05 -12.25 8.38
C HIS A 76 -6.93 -11.26 7.61
N VAL A 77 -6.56 -10.92 6.36
CA VAL A 77 -7.30 -9.99 5.52
C VAL A 77 -8.27 -10.78 4.63
N PRO A 78 -9.59 -10.51 4.70
CA PRO A 78 -10.57 -11.20 3.85
C PRO A 78 -10.30 -10.97 2.36
N LEU A 79 -10.48 -12.02 1.56
CA LEU A 79 -10.22 -11.95 0.11
C LEU A 79 -11.17 -10.99 -0.61
N ASP A 80 -12.38 -10.80 -0.11
CA ASP A 80 -13.40 -9.89 -0.62
C ASP A 80 -13.26 -8.45 -0.08
N LEU A 81 -12.30 -8.19 0.82
CA LEU A 81 -12.04 -6.85 1.33
C LEU A 81 -11.58 -5.94 0.19
N VAL A 82 -12.29 -4.84 -0.02
CA VAL A 82 -11.98 -3.86 -1.06
C VAL A 82 -10.97 -2.83 -0.53
N LEU A 83 -9.82 -2.71 -1.19
CA LEU A 83 -8.79 -1.73 -0.86
C LEU A 83 -8.98 -0.46 -1.70
N ASN A 84 -9.53 0.56 -1.07
CA ASN A 84 -9.93 1.80 -1.75
C ASN A 84 -8.84 2.86 -1.81
N GLU A 85 -7.75 2.70 -1.08
CA GLU A 85 -6.71 3.70 -0.94
C GLU A 85 -5.33 3.14 -1.27
N ILE A 86 -4.60 3.88 -2.11
CA ILE A 86 -3.20 3.62 -2.45
C ILE A 86 -2.35 4.80 -2.00
N ARG A 87 -1.10 4.52 -1.65
CA ARG A 87 -0.11 5.55 -1.32
C ARG A 87 1.22 5.29 -2.01
N VAL A 88 1.82 6.37 -2.48
CA VAL A 88 3.21 6.44 -2.94
C VAL A 88 4.00 7.26 -1.92
N ALA A 89 5.05 6.66 -1.36
CA ALA A 89 5.95 7.27 -0.37
C ALA A 89 7.27 6.47 -0.32
N ASP A 90 8.31 7.01 0.32
CA ASP A 90 9.55 6.25 0.55
C ASP A 90 9.47 5.45 1.85
N TYR A 91 9.28 4.13 1.74
CA TYR A 91 9.31 3.19 2.86
C TYR A 91 10.59 2.35 2.89
N SER A 92 11.66 2.79 2.22
CA SER A 92 12.88 1.98 2.10
C SER A 92 13.44 1.52 3.44
N ASP A 93 13.25 2.30 4.51
CA ASP A 93 13.67 1.94 5.88
C ASP A 93 12.96 0.70 6.45
N TRP A 94 11.79 0.33 5.93
CA TRP A 94 11.08 -0.89 6.34
C TRP A 94 11.58 -2.13 5.62
N ASN A 95 12.44 -1.98 4.61
CA ASN A 95 12.96 -3.11 3.86
C ASN A 95 13.94 -3.94 4.71
N PRO A 96 13.60 -5.20 5.06
CA PRO A 96 14.46 -6.05 5.89
C PRO A 96 15.78 -6.42 5.19
N GLN A 97 15.88 -6.26 3.87
CA GLN A 97 17.09 -6.50 3.09
C GLN A 97 17.93 -5.24 2.89
N LYS A 98 17.50 -4.09 3.41
CA LYS A 98 18.29 -2.86 3.32
C LYS A 98 19.59 -3.05 4.08
N ILE A 99 20.68 -3.19 3.32
CA ILE A 99 22.04 -3.18 3.88
C ILE A 99 22.22 -1.81 4.51
N LYS A 100 22.29 -1.77 5.85
CA LYS A 100 22.70 -0.56 6.58
C LYS A 100 24.13 -0.25 6.14
N ARG A 101 24.28 0.77 5.30
CA ARG A 101 25.59 1.35 4.97
C ARG A 101 26.06 2.23 6.11
#